data_AF-A0ABC8VSU9-F1
#
_entry.id   AF-A0ABC8VSU9-F1
#
_cell.length_a   1.000
_cell.length_b   1.000
_cell.length_c   1.000
_cell.angle_alpha   90.00
_cell.angle_beta   90.00
_cell.angle_gamma   90.00
#
_symmetry.space_group_name_H-M   'P 1'
#
loop_
_entity.id
_entity.type
_entity.pdbx_description
1 polymer ?
#
loop_
_entity_poly.entity_id
_entity_poly.type
_entity_poly.pdbx_seq_one_letter_code
_entity_poly.pdbx_strand_id
1 'polypeptide(L)'
;MGEQSLSQPKPQPPSPPPSPPASAASPPPAPAPAAAAASTSTSRGTAAAAASRPKKAAHPSSDSNPPKKPRLTFTVPGRPLSFAGEVGAAIRHLRDADPALAAVIDAHDPPVFQCPHRPFHSLVRSILYQQLAFKAAAAVYSRFLSLLGGEASVTPDAVLALTPQHLRQIGVSPRKASYLHDLARKYVSGILSDSAIINMDDRSLASMLTMVKGIGPWSVHMFMIFSLARPDVLPSADLGVRKGVQMLYGLEDVPRPSQMDKLCERWRPYRSVGAWYMWRLIESKVPQPAPAIDPLALPATDDQIMLQQQQQQQQQNAIQMIDPLQMLPGMG
;
A
#
# COMPACT_ATOMS: atom_id res chain seq x y z
N MET A 1 7.18 49.06 47.73
CA MET A 1 6.50 48.76 46.45
C MET A 1 7.48 47.96 45.62
N GLY A 2 7.26 46.66 45.46
CA GLY A 2 8.14 45.76 44.70
C GLY A 2 7.38 45.23 43.49
N GLU A 3 7.92 45.50 42.30
CA GLU A 3 7.42 44.94 41.04
C GLU A 3 7.86 43.48 40.90
N GLN A 4 6.89 42.57 40.72
CA GLN A 4 7.14 41.19 40.30
C GLN A 4 6.92 41.07 38.79
N SER A 5 8.02 40.81 38.07
CA SER A 5 8.03 40.47 36.65
C SER A 5 7.56 39.02 36.45
N LEU A 6 6.36 38.84 35.91
CA LEU A 6 5.81 37.55 35.49
C LEU A 6 6.43 37.11 34.14
N SER A 7 7.37 36.18 34.19
CA SER A 7 7.91 35.48 33.01
C SER A 7 6.85 34.52 32.44
N GLN A 8 6.45 34.71 31.18
CA GLN A 8 5.58 33.77 30.46
C GLN A 8 6.34 32.49 30.06
N PRO A 9 5.69 31.31 30.07
CA PRO A 9 6.32 30.06 29.66
C PRO A 9 6.46 29.96 28.14
N LYS A 10 7.64 29.49 27.71
CA LYS A 10 8.01 29.26 26.30
C LYS A 10 7.18 28.11 25.69
N PRO A 11 6.68 28.21 24.45
CA PRO A 11 5.87 27.16 23.83
C PRO A 11 6.67 25.87 23.63
N GLN A 12 6.11 24.74 24.07
CA GLN A 12 6.66 23.41 23.81
C GLN A 12 6.53 23.05 22.32
N PRO A 13 7.53 22.39 21.71
CA PRO A 13 7.44 21.89 20.34
C PRO A 13 6.42 20.74 20.24
N PRO A 14 5.71 20.60 19.10
CA PRO A 14 4.72 19.55 18.91
C PRO A 14 5.36 18.15 18.89
N SER A 15 4.66 17.18 19.47
CA SER A 15 5.05 15.77 19.51
C SER A 15 5.22 15.17 18.09
N PRO A 16 6.18 14.24 17.88
CA PRO A 16 6.38 13.59 16.59
C PRO A 16 5.17 12.72 16.21
N PRO A 17 4.87 12.57 14.90
CA PRO A 17 3.80 11.69 14.44
C PRO A 17 4.07 10.23 14.86
N PRO A 18 3.01 9.44 15.09
CA PRO A 18 3.16 8.04 15.46
C PRO A 18 3.92 7.28 14.36
N SER A 19 4.85 6.43 14.78
CA SER A 19 5.52 5.51 13.87
C SER A 19 4.50 4.50 13.30
N PRO A 20 4.65 4.05 12.04
CA PRO A 20 3.86 2.92 11.57
C PRO A 20 4.04 1.75 12.54
N PRO A 21 2.99 0.94 12.78
CA PRO A 21 3.02 -0.10 13.80
C PRO A 21 4.23 -1.02 13.59
N ALA A 22 5.05 -1.14 14.63
CA ALA A 22 6.10 -2.14 14.65
C ALA A 22 5.44 -3.52 14.62
N SER A 23 5.84 -4.35 13.67
CA SER A 23 5.54 -5.79 13.60
C SER A 23 4.16 -6.19 13.02
N ALA A 24 4.06 -6.17 11.70
CA ALA A 24 3.46 -7.28 10.97
C ALA A 24 4.56 -7.96 10.15
N ALA A 25 4.82 -9.23 10.44
CA ALA A 25 5.86 -10.03 9.80
C ALA A 25 5.75 -9.95 8.26
N SER A 26 6.86 -9.68 7.58
CA SER A 26 6.95 -9.90 6.14
C SER A 26 6.68 -11.38 5.85
N PRO A 27 5.91 -11.73 4.79
CA PRO A 27 5.75 -13.13 4.40
C PRO A 27 7.12 -13.72 4.00
N PRO A 28 7.35 -15.02 4.22
CA PRO A 28 8.58 -15.67 3.80
C PRO A 28 8.73 -15.64 2.26
N PRO A 29 9.97 -15.67 1.74
CA PRO A 29 10.20 -15.71 0.29
C PRO A 29 9.64 -16.99 -0.33
N ALA A 30 9.03 -16.87 -1.51
CA ALA A 30 8.60 -18.01 -2.33
C ALA A 30 9.80 -18.90 -2.70
N PRO A 31 9.62 -20.24 -2.79
CA PRO A 31 10.70 -21.14 -3.17
C PRO A 31 11.12 -20.93 -4.64
N ALA A 32 12.42 -20.96 -4.89
CA ALA A 32 13.00 -20.89 -6.23
C ALA A 32 12.64 -22.16 -7.05
N PRO A 33 12.35 -22.05 -8.36
CA PRO A 33 12.13 -23.23 -9.18
C PRO A 33 13.44 -24.01 -9.34
N ALA A 34 13.34 -25.32 -9.12
CA ALA A 34 14.41 -26.29 -9.23
C ALA A 34 14.99 -26.34 -10.65
N ALA A 35 16.32 -26.50 -10.71
CA ALA A 35 17.05 -26.83 -11.91
C ALA A 35 16.57 -28.18 -12.47
N ALA A 36 16.14 -28.19 -13.73
CA ALA A 36 15.99 -29.41 -14.51
C ALA A 36 17.19 -29.52 -15.45
N ALA A 37 18.00 -30.54 -15.22
CA ALA A 37 19.12 -30.94 -16.04
C ALA A 37 18.66 -31.63 -17.33
N ALA A 38 19.45 -31.38 -18.38
CA ALA A 38 19.75 -32.18 -19.56
C ALA A 38 18.90 -33.42 -19.90
N SER A 39 18.46 -33.47 -21.15
CA SER A 39 18.50 -34.71 -21.93
C SER A 39 18.91 -34.41 -23.38
N THR A 40 19.98 -35.08 -23.77
CA THR A 40 20.58 -35.20 -25.10
C THR A 40 19.67 -35.96 -26.06
N SER A 41 19.57 -35.51 -27.31
CA SER A 41 19.46 -36.42 -28.44
C SER A 41 20.12 -35.86 -29.70
N THR A 42 20.88 -36.75 -30.33
CA THR A 42 21.76 -36.56 -31.46
C THR A 42 21.02 -36.94 -32.74
N SER A 43 21.13 -36.17 -33.83
CA SER A 43 21.25 -36.75 -35.17
C SER A 43 21.91 -35.78 -36.16
N ARG A 44 22.73 -36.38 -37.02
CA ARG A 44 23.66 -35.82 -37.99
C ARG A 44 23.07 -35.87 -39.40
N GLY A 45 23.57 -34.99 -40.27
CA GLY A 45 23.61 -35.16 -41.73
C GLY A 45 22.44 -34.50 -42.47
N THR A 46 22.58 -33.83 -43.62
CA THR A 46 23.66 -33.75 -44.62
C THR A 46 23.41 -32.52 -45.52
N ALA A 47 24.47 -32.04 -46.17
CA ALA A 47 24.51 -30.92 -47.10
C ALA A 47 23.76 -31.16 -48.44
N ALA A 48 23.32 -30.09 -49.11
CA ALA A 48 23.47 -29.89 -50.56
C ALA A 48 23.02 -28.49 -51.01
N ALA A 49 23.76 -27.94 -51.97
CA ALA A 49 23.64 -26.63 -52.58
C ALA A 49 22.60 -26.58 -53.73
N ALA A 50 22.14 -25.37 -54.11
CA ALA A 50 22.33 -24.78 -55.46
C ALA A 50 21.26 -23.73 -55.86
N ALA A 51 21.78 -22.59 -56.34
CA ALA A 51 21.40 -21.85 -57.56
C ALA A 51 20.05 -21.08 -57.71
N SER A 52 20.22 -19.75 -57.85
CA SER A 52 19.80 -18.88 -58.98
C SER A 52 18.33 -18.45 -59.24
N ARG A 53 18.14 -17.12 -59.06
CA ARG A 53 17.23 -16.06 -59.61
C ARG A 53 16.66 -16.23 -61.06
N PRO A 54 15.80 -15.32 -61.63
CA PRO A 54 14.92 -14.23 -61.09
C PRO A 54 13.52 -14.00 -61.81
N LYS A 55 12.80 -12.95 -61.36
CA LYS A 55 11.69 -12.14 -61.98
C LYS A 55 10.26 -12.60 -61.60
N LYS A 56 9.29 -11.74 -61.28
CA LYS A 56 8.92 -10.42 -61.84
C LYS A 56 8.07 -9.59 -60.85
N ALA A 57 8.06 -8.28 -61.05
CA ALA A 57 7.53 -7.23 -60.17
C ALA A 57 5.99 -7.14 -60.05
N ALA A 58 5.53 -6.65 -58.90
CA ALA A 58 4.32 -5.85 -58.73
C ALA A 58 4.44 -4.95 -57.46
N HIS A 59 4.19 -3.66 -57.62
CA HIS A 59 3.97 -2.63 -56.58
C HIS A 59 2.67 -1.88 -56.99
N PRO A 60 2.03 -1.06 -56.13
CA PRO A 60 2.12 -0.92 -54.67
C PRO A 60 0.72 -0.82 -53.98
N SER A 61 0.65 -0.92 -52.66
CA SER A 61 -0.33 -0.14 -51.89
C SER A 61 0.12 0.06 -50.44
N SER A 62 0.06 1.34 -50.07
CA SER A 62 0.36 1.97 -48.80
C SER A 62 -0.56 1.49 -47.69
N ASP A 63 0.00 0.98 -46.58
CA ASP A 63 -0.35 1.45 -45.23
C ASP A 63 0.64 0.88 -44.20
N SER A 64 1.73 1.58 -43.94
CA SER A 64 2.66 1.25 -42.86
C SER A 64 2.59 2.31 -41.77
N ASN A 65 1.54 2.21 -40.94
CA ASN A 65 1.50 2.91 -39.67
C ASN A 65 2.56 2.28 -38.74
N PRO A 66 3.61 2.99 -38.29
CA PRO A 66 4.60 2.40 -37.39
C PRO A 66 3.95 2.04 -36.05
N PRO A 67 4.39 0.97 -35.37
CA PRO A 67 3.83 0.59 -34.08
C PRO A 67 4.05 1.74 -33.09
N LYS A 68 2.95 2.38 -32.67
CA LYS A 68 2.96 3.42 -31.64
C LYS A 68 3.55 2.82 -30.37
N LYS A 69 4.76 3.26 -30.01
CA LYS A 69 5.37 3.01 -28.69
C LYS A 69 4.31 3.32 -27.62
N PRO A 70 4.14 2.49 -26.58
CA PRO A 70 3.17 2.76 -25.53
C PRO A 70 3.52 4.11 -24.90
N ARG A 71 2.68 5.11 -25.17
CA ARG A 71 2.80 6.45 -24.58
C ARG A 71 2.37 6.28 -23.13
N LEU A 72 3.35 6.17 -22.23
CA LEU A 72 3.13 6.22 -20.79
C LEU A 72 2.38 7.53 -20.51
N THR A 73 1.09 7.42 -20.22
CA THR A 73 0.25 8.54 -19.84
C THR A 73 0.69 8.96 -18.45
N PHE A 74 1.43 10.07 -18.40
CA PHE A 74 1.86 10.70 -17.16
C PHE A 74 0.64 11.40 -16.55
N THR A 75 -0.17 10.67 -15.78
CA THR A 75 -1.18 11.31 -14.94
C THR A 75 -0.44 12.02 -13.82
N VAL A 76 -0.54 13.35 -13.78
CA VAL A 76 0.07 14.15 -12.71
C VAL A 76 -0.47 13.63 -11.37
N PRO A 77 0.39 13.29 -10.41
CA PRO A 77 -0.07 12.87 -9.10
C PRO A 77 -0.94 13.96 -8.49
N GLY A 78 -2.06 13.58 -7.86
CA GLY A 78 -2.88 14.52 -7.10
C GLY A 78 -2.05 15.32 -6.10
N ARG A 79 -2.55 16.50 -5.71
CA ARG A 79 -1.84 17.37 -4.77
C ARG A 79 -1.43 16.58 -3.50
N PRO A 80 -0.16 16.63 -3.07
CA PRO A 80 0.27 15.86 -1.91
C PRO A 80 -0.46 16.25 -0.63
N LEU A 81 -0.73 15.27 0.25
CA LEU A 81 -1.38 15.46 1.55
C LEU A 81 -0.56 16.35 2.50
N SER A 82 0.73 16.56 2.24
CA SER A 82 1.57 17.51 2.99
C SER A 82 1.28 18.98 2.66
N PHE A 83 0.48 19.26 1.61
CA PHE A 83 0.08 20.61 1.26
C PHE A 83 -0.99 21.13 2.22
N ALA A 84 -0.91 22.42 2.56
CA ALA A 84 -1.83 23.05 3.50
C ALA A 84 -3.29 22.92 3.06
N GLY A 85 -4.14 22.42 3.96
CA GLY A 85 -5.57 22.24 3.73
C GLY A 85 -5.96 20.95 3.00
N GLU A 86 -5.01 20.21 2.42
CA GLU A 86 -5.31 19.00 1.64
C GLU A 86 -5.88 17.88 2.52
N VAL A 87 -5.33 17.68 3.72
CA VAL A 87 -5.89 16.74 4.70
C VAL A 87 -7.33 17.13 5.10
N GLY A 88 -7.61 18.43 5.23
CA GLY A 88 -8.97 18.90 5.54
C GLY A 88 -9.95 18.63 4.39
N ALA A 89 -9.51 18.78 3.14
CA ALA A 89 -10.29 18.42 1.96
C ALA A 89 -10.55 16.90 1.91
N ALA A 90 -9.52 16.09 2.17
CA ALA A 90 -9.63 14.65 2.26
C ALA A 90 -10.63 14.20 3.33
N ILE A 91 -10.54 14.77 4.53
CA ILE A 91 -11.46 14.46 5.64
C ILE A 91 -12.91 14.78 5.26
N ARG A 92 -13.17 15.98 4.71
CA ARG A 92 -14.54 16.35 4.27
C ARG A 92 -15.08 15.37 3.23
N HIS A 93 -14.28 15.09 2.20
CA HIS A 93 -14.65 14.14 1.16
C HIS A 93 -14.97 12.74 1.73
N LEU A 94 -14.12 12.22 2.62
CA LEU A 94 -14.31 10.88 3.19
C LEU A 94 -15.54 10.81 4.11
N ARG A 95 -15.83 11.88 4.88
CA ARG A 95 -17.05 11.95 5.70
C ARG A 95 -18.31 11.92 4.84
N ASP A 96 -18.31 12.64 3.73
CA ASP A 96 -19.46 12.72 2.81
C ASP A 96 -19.64 11.41 2.02
N ALA A 97 -18.54 10.78 1.59
CA ALA A 97 -18.57 9.60 0.74
C ALA A 97 -18.81 8.29 1.49
N ASP A 98 -18.49 8.22 2.79
CA ASP A 98 -18.58 7.00 3.58
C ASP A 98 -19.02 7.26 5.03
N PRO A 99 -20.33 7.18 5.34
CA PRO A 99 -20.85 7.45 6.67
C PRO A 99 -20.27 6.57 7.78
N ALA A 100 -19.90 5.31 7.47
CA ALA A 100 -19.24 4.44 8.44
C ALA A 100 -17.87 4.99 8.84
N LEU A 101 -17.11 5.51 7.86
CA LEU A 101 -15.80 6.11 8.09
C LEU A 101 -15.92 7.47 8.80
N ALA A 102 -17.00 8.22 8.56
CA ALA A 102 -17.25 9.50 9.24
C ALA A 102 -17.23 9.35 10.77
N ALA A 103 -17.83 8.29 11.32
CA ALA A 103 -17.81 8.02 12.75
C ALA A 103 -16.39 7.77 13.29
N VAL A 104 -15.55 7.06 12.51
CA VAL A 104 -14.15 6.82 12.87
C VAL A 104 -13.33 8.10 12.81
N ILE A 105 -13.57 8.94 11.81
CA ILE A 105 -12.95 10.25 11.66
C ILE A 105 -13.27 11.14 12.86
N ASP A 106 -14.54 11.22 13.24
CA ASP A 106 -14.98 12.10 14.34
C ASP A 106 -14.45 11.64 15.71
N ALA A 107 -14.04 10.37 15.83
CA ALA A 107 -13.46 9.80 17.04
C ALA A 107 -11.93 9.95 17.16
N HIS A 108 -11.23 10.44 16.13
CA HIS A 108 -9.77 10.49 16.11
C HIS A 108 -9.22 11.81 15.58
N ASP A 109 -8.04 12.19 16.04
CA ASP A 109 -7.36 13.38 15.52
C ASP A 109 -7.03 13.24 14.03
N PRO A 110 -7.02 14.35 13.26
CA PRO A 110 -6.58 14.35 11.88
C PRO A 110 -5.13 13.86 11.70
N PRO A 111 -4.82 13.14 10.60
CA PRO A 111 -3.44 12.78 10.28
C PRO A 111 -2.59 14.00 9.94
N VAL A 112 -1.29 13.89 10.25
CA VAL A 112 -0.28 14.85 9.84
C VAL A 112 0.70 14.17 8.89
N PHE A 113 0.79 14.67 7.65
CA PHE A 113 1.75 14.20 6.65
C PHE A 113 2.89 15.19 6.50
N GLN A 114 4.10 14.77 6.88
CA GLN A 114 5.32 15.54 6.71
C GLN A 114 6.32 14.74 5.89
N CYS A 115 6.98 15.41 4.94
CA CYS A 115 7.97 14.80 4.06
C CYS A 115 9.33 15.51 4.26
N PRO A 116 9.99 15.35 5.42
CA PRO A 116 11.18 16.13 5.76
C PRO A 116 12.42 15.72 4.98
N HIS A 117 12.44 14.52 4.40
CA HIS A 117 13.60 13.95 3.73
C HIS A 117 13.37 13.75 2.23
N ARG A 118 14.45 13.86 1.47
CA ARG A 118 14.48 13.52 0.04
C ARG A 118 14.16 12.02 -0.16
N PRO A 119 13.57 11.62 -1.30
CA PRO A 119 13.23 10.23 -1.59
C PRO A 119 14.32 9.21 -1.30
N PHE A 120 15.56 9.45 -1.74
CA PHE A 120 16.69 8.56 -1.46
C PHE A 120 16.89 8.32 0.05
N HIS A 121 16.94 9.41 0.82
CA HIS A 121 17.17 9.35 2.26
C HIS A 121 16.03 8.65 2.99
N SER A 122 14.77 8.93 2.61
CA SER A 122 13.59 8.24 3.12
C SER A 122 13.63 6.73 2.87
N LEU A 123 14.05 6.29 1.68
CA LEU A 123 14.18 4.87 1.34
C LEU A 123 15.32 4.20 2.13
N VAL A 124 16.48 4.86 2.28
CA VAL A 124 17.57 4.40 3.14
C VAL A 124 17.10 4.21 4.58
N ARG A 125 16.41 5.22 5.13
CA ARG A 125 15.84 5.15 6.48
C ARG A 125 14.85 4.00 6.60
N SER A 126 13.97 3.82 5.61
CA SER A 126 13.01 2.71 5.59
C SER A 126 13.71 1.35 5.65
N ILE A 127 14.77 1.13 4.87
CA ILE A 127 15.55 -0.13 4.89
C ILE A 127 16.16 -0.38 6.27
N LEU A 128 16.73 0.66 6.89
CA LEU A 128 17.35 0.55 8.22
C LEU A 128 16.33 0.16 9.29
N TYR A 129 15.10 0.67 9.22
CA TYR A 129 14.04 0.43 10.20
C TYR A 129 13.35 -0.95 10.09
N GLN A 130 13.47 -1.66 8.97
CA GLN A 130 12.80 -2.95 8.76
C GLN A 130 13.09 -3.97 9.88
N GLN A 131 12.08 -4.71 10.33
CA GLN A 131 12.22 -5.86 11.25
C GLN A 131 12.97 -5.52 12.57
N LEU A 132 12.84 -4.30 13.07
CA LEU A 132 13.40 -3.86 14.34
C LEU A 132 12.33 -3.16 15.18
N ALA A 133 12.44 -3.27 16.50
CA ALA A 133 11.71 -2.38 17.40
C ALA A 133 12.16 -0.93 17.16
N PHE A 134 11.24 0.02 17.32
CA PHE A 134 11.48 1.44 17.01
C PHE A 134 12.76 2.00 17.65
N LYS A 135 12.96 1.76 18.96
CA LYS A 135 14.15 2.23 19.70
C LYS A 135 15.46 1.66 19.11
N ALA A 136 15.46 0.39 18.72
CA ALA A 136 16.63 -0.25 18.14
C ALA A 136 16.93 0.31 16.75
N ALA A 137 15.90 0.47 15.91
CA ALA A 137 16.03 1.09 14.59
C ALA A 137 16.55 2.54 14.68
N ALA A 138 16.01 3.34 15.60
CA ALA A 138 16.46 4.71 15.83
C ALA A 138 17.94 4.78 16.24
N ALA A 139 18.39 3.87 17.10
CA ALA A 139 19.80 3.80 17.50
C ALA A 139 20.72 3.43 16.33
N VAL A 140 20.33 2.47 15.49
CA VAL A 140 21.07 2.11 14.26
C VAL A 140 21.14 3.30 13.31
N TYR A 141 20.01 3.99 13.09
CA TYR A 141 19.93 5.15 12.21
C TYR A 141 20.77 6.33 12.71
N SER A 142 20.76 6.62 14.01
CA SER A 142 21.61 7.67 14.60
C SER A 142 23.10 7.40 14.39
N ARG A 143 23.54 6.15 14.55
CA ARG A 143 24.93 5.75 14.26
C ARG A 143 25.25 5.84 12.76
N PHE A 144 24.30 5.46 11.91
CA PHE A 144 24.43 5.60 10.45
C PHE A 144 24.63 7.07 10.04
N LEU A 145 23.84 8.00 10.59
CA LEU A 145 24.02 9.43 10.35
C LEU A 145 25.39 9.91 10.86
N SER A 146 25.84 9.41 12.01
CA SER A 146 27.16 9.76 12.57
C SER A 146 28.30 9.32 11.66
N LEU A 147 28.20 8.16 11.00
CA LEU A 147 29.21 7.72 10.01
C LEU A 147 29.28 8.63 8.78
N LEU A 148 28.18 9.26 8.41
CA LEU A 148 28.09 10.11 7.22
C LEU A 148 28.28 11.60 7.51
N GLY A 149 28.29 12.01 8.78
CA GLY A 149 28.38 13.42 9.18
C GLY A 149 27.04 14.16 9.18
N GLY A 150 25.91 13.45 9.29
CA GLY A 150 24.58 14.02 9.46
C GLY A 150 23.59 13.71 8.33
N GLU A 151 22.37 14.26 8.45
CA GLU A 151 21.27 13.99 7.52
C GLU A 151 21.51 14.52 6.11
N ALA A 152 22.12 15.71 5.99
CA ALA A 152 22.43 16.32 4.69
C ALA A 152 23.43 15.48 3.86
N SER A 153 24.21 14.62 4.52
CA SER A 153 25.24 13.78 3.90
C SER A 153 24.73 12.41 3.45
N VAL A 154 23.43 12.11 3.60
CA VAL A 154 22.85 10.85 3.12
C VAL A 154 22.63 10.92 1.61
N THR A 155 23.71 10.68 0.86
CA THR A 155 23.71 10.67 -0.61
C THR A 155 24.05 9.28 -1.15
N PRO A 156 23.70 8.97 -2.41
CA PRO A 156 24.04 7.68 -3.04
C PRO A 156 25.53 7.35 -2.95
N ASP A 157 26.40 8.30 -3.28
CA ASP A 157 27.86 8.12 -3.25
C ASP A 157 28.38 7.88 -1.83
N ALA A 158 27.86 8.62 -0.84
CA ALA A 158 28.23 8.46 0.55
C ALA A 158 27.84 7.08 1.09
N VAL A 159 26.67 6.56 0.69
CA VAL A 159 26.24 5.21 1.03
C VAL A 159 27.13 4.14 0.37
N LEU A 160 27.55 4.35 -0.88
CA LEU A 160 28.45 3.41 -1.58
C LEU A 160 29.87 3.41 -1.03
N ALA A 161 30.32 4.51 -0.42
CA ALA A 161 31.62 4.59 0.24
C ALA A 161 31.68 3.79 1.56
N LEU A 162 30.55 3.40 2.14
CA LEU A 162 30.52 2.58 3.34
C LEU A 162 30.85 1.12 3.04
N THR A 163 31.85 0.59 3.74
CA THR A 163 32.17 -0.84 3.63
C THR A 163 31.13 -1.69 4.38
N PRO A 164 30.97 -2.97 4.03
CA PRO A 164 30.16 -3.90 4.83
C PRO A 164 30.57 -3.95 6.31
N GLN A 165 31.86 -3.73 6.61
CA GLN A 165 32.36 -3.67 7.98
C GLN A 165 31.87 -2.43 8.73
N HIS A 166 31.90 -1.24 8.11
CA HIS A 166 31.34 -0.02 8.71
C HIS A 166 29.86 -0.21 9.07
N LEU A 167 29.08 -0.77 8.13
CA LEU A 167 27.65 -1.02 8.34
C LEU A 167 27.40 -2.06 9.44
N ARG A 168 28.19 -3.14 9.49
CA ARG A 168 28.08 -4.15 10.54
C ARG A 168 28.36 -3.56 11.94
N GLN A 169 29.36 -2.69 12.08
CA GLN A 169 29.74 -2.07 13.35
C GLN A 169 28.61 -1.25 13.97
N ILE A 170 27.73 -0.66 13.14
CA ILE A 170 26.59 0.12 13.62
C ILE A 170 25.30 -0.71 13.78
N GLY A 171 25.37 -2.02 13.57
CA GLY A 171 24.24 -2.96 13.73
C GLY A 171 23.40 -3.17 12.48
N VAL A 172 23.90 -2.83 11.28
CA VAL A 172 23.23 -3.15 10.01
C VAL A 172 23.59 -4.57 9.59
N SER A 173 22.58 -5.39 9.31
CA SER A 173 22.80 -6.77 8.84
C SER A 173 23.39 -6.81 7.43
N PRO A 174 24.12 -7.88 7.05
CA PRO A 174 24.66 -8.03 5.69
C PRO A 174 23.59 -7.91 4.60
N ARG A 175 22.40 -8.44 4.88
CA ARG A 175 21.23 -8.35 3.99
C ARG A 175 20.81 -6.88 3.78
N LYS A 176 20.62 -6.11 4.85
CA LYS A 176 20.27 -4.68 4.74
C LYS A 176 21.39 -3.86 4.08
N ALA A 177 22.65 -4.16 4.36
CA ALA A 177 23.78 -3.53 3.68
C ALA A 177 23.71 -3.75 2.16
N SER A 178 23.37 -4.97 1.72
CA SER A 178 23.18 -5.26 0.29
C SER A 178 22.03 -4.45 -0.34
N TYR A 179 20.96 -4.19 0.41
CA TYR A 179 19.81 -3.41 -0.03
C TYR A 179 20.16 -1.92 -0.17
N LEU A 180 20.86 -1.36 0.82
CA LEU A 180 21.36 0.02 0.78
C LEU A 180 22.26 0.25 -0.44
N HIS A 181 23.21 -0.65 -0.69
CA HIS A 181 24.11 -0.53 -1.84
C HIS A 181 23.39 -0.76 -3.18
N ASP A 182 22.40 -1.65 -3.23
CA ASP A 182 21.59 -1.86 -4.43
C ASP A 182 20.75 -0.62 -4.78
N LEU A 183 20.12 0.00 -3.78
CA LEU A 183 19.41 1.27 -3.91
C LEU A 183 20.37 2.37 -4.41
N ALA A 184 21.50 2.56 -3.73
CA ALA A 184 22.46 3.60 -4.08
C ALA A 184 23.04 3.42 -5.49
N ARG A 185 23.36 2.18 -5.90
CA ARG A 185 23.79 1.90 -7.29
C ARG A 185 22.75 2.29 -8.32
N LYS A 186 21.47 2.02 -8.09
CA LYS A 186 20.39 2.41 -9.01
C LYS A 186 20.24 3.93 -9.12
N TYR A 187 20.56 4.68 -8.06
CA TYR A 187 20.63 6.13 -8.12
C TYR A 187 21.84 6.62 -8.92
N VAL A 188 23.04 6.10 -8.63
CA VAL A 188 24.27 6.49 -9.35
C VAL A 188 24.20 6.12 -10.84
N SER A 189 23.53 5.01 -11.19
CA SER A 189 23.35 4.59 -12.58
C SER A 189 22.25 5.37 -13.33
N GLY A 190 21.56 6.29 -12.66
CA GLY A 190 20.47 7.08 -13.25
C GLY A 190 19.15 6.33 -13.45
N ILE A 191 19.03 5.09 -12.96
CA ILE A 191 17.77 4.33 -13.00
C ILE A 191 16.73 4.99 -12.08
N LEU A 192 17.18 5.50 -10.93
CA LEU A 192 16.38 6.24 -9.97
C LEU A 192 16.97 7.63 -9.76
N SER A 193 16.10 8.61 -9.50
CA SER A 193 16.49 9.92 -8.97
C SER A 193 15.35 10.47 -8.12
N ASP A 194 15.67 11.39 -7.20
CA ASP A 194 14.63 12.03 -6.37
C ASP A 194 13.58 12.74 -7.24
N SER A 195 14.03 13.47 -8.26
CA SER A 195 13.14 14.17 -9.19
C SER A 195 12.23 13.20 -9.95
N ALA A 196 12.79 12.10 -10.46
CA ALA A 196 11.98 11.09 -11.15
C ALA A 196 10.94 10.49 -10.20
N ILE A 197 11.32 10.14 -8.97
CA ILE A 197 10.39 9.54 -7.98
C ILE A 197 9.25 10.49 -7.64
N ILE A 198 9.53 11.77 -7.40
CA ILE A 198 8.51 12.75 -7.03
C ILE A 198 7.49 12.94 -8.15
N ASN A 199 7.93 12.93 -9.40
CA ASN A 199 7.09 13.21 -10.55
C ASN A 199 6.39 11.96 -11.11
N MET A 200 6.91 10.76 -10.86
CA MET A 200 6.39 9.53 -11.45
C MET A 200 4.98 9.17 -10.97
N ASP A 201 4.18 8.60 -11.88
CA ASP A 201 2.89 8.02 -11.56
C ASP A 201 3.03 6.82 -10.61
N ASP A 202 1.99 6.59 -9.83
CA ASP A 202 1.99 5.62 -8.73
C ASP A 202 2.26 4.18 -9.19
N ARG A 203 1.77 3.79 -10.37
CA ARG A 203 1.95 2.43 -10.92
C ARG A 203 3.38 2.20 -11.37
N SER A 204 3.93 3.12 -12.16
CA SER A 204 5.32 3.08 -12.60
C SER A 204 6.27 3.13 -11.41
N LEU A 205 5.99 3.98 -10.43
CA LEU A 205 6.80 4.11 -9.22
C LEU A 205 6.84 2.80 -8.43
N ALA A 206 5.69 2.14 -8.23
CA ALA A 206 5.63 0.84 -7.58
C ALA A 206 6.43 -0.23 -8.34
N SER A 207 6.31 -0.27 -9.67
CA SER A 207 7.09 -1.20 -10.49
C SER A 207 8.59 -0.95 -10.40
N MET A 208 9.03 0.31 -10.36
CA MET A 208 10.46 0.62 -10.27
C MET A 208 11.04 0.34 -8.89
N LEU A 209 10.35 0.76 -7.82
CA LEU A 209 10.87 0.61 -6.46
C LEU A 209 10.91 -0.85 -6.02
N THR A 210 10.01 -1.71 -6.52
CA THR A 210 10.06 -3.16 -6.24
C THR A 210 11.24 -3.88 -6.91
N MET A 211 11.93 -3.26 -7.87
CA MET A 211 13.20 -3.78 -8.41
C MET A 211 14.39 -3.56 -7.45
N VAL A 212 14.24 -2.72 -6.42
CA VAL A 212 15.26 -2.53 -5.39
C VAL A 212 15.21 -3.71 -4.43
N LYS A 213 16.36 -4.36 -4.21
CA LYS A 213 16.44 -5.48 -3.27
C LYS A 213 15.96 -5.06 -1.88
N GLY A 214 15.06 -5.84 -1.30
CA GLY A 214 14.53 -5.57 0.04
C GLY A 214 13.40 -4.55 0.10
N ILE A 215 12.94 -4.01 -1.04
CA ILE A 215 11.75 -3.17 -1.12
C ILE A 215 10.63 -3.97 -1.80
N GLY A 216 9.63 -4.36 -1.01
CA GLY A 216 8.44 -5.04 -1.50
C GLY A 216 7.26 -4.09 -1.74
N PRO A 217 6.15 -4.56 -2.35
CA PRO A 217 4.97 -3.73 -2.64
C PRO A 217 4.43 -2.98 -1.41
N TRP A 218 4.38 -3.65 -0.26
CA TRP A 218 3.96 -3.02 0.99
C TRP A 218 4.87 -1.84 1.37
N SER A 219 6.20 -2.00 1.27
CA SER A 219 7.15 -0.92 1.56
C SER A 219 7.01 0.25 0.59
N VAL A 220 6.70 -0.02 -0.68
CA VAL A 220 6.41 1.04 -1.66
C VAL A 220 5.17 1.83 -1.23
N HIS A 221 4.08 1.17 -0.87
CA HIS A 221 2.88 1.89 -0.41
C HIS A 221 3.15 2.74 0.83
N MET A 222 3.89 2.19 1.82
CA MET A 222 4.28 2.97 3.00
C MET A 222 5.13 4.19 2.62
N PHE A 223 6.08 4.01 1.71
CA PHE A 223 6.90 5.11 1.20
C PHE A 223 6.05 6.17 0.48
N MET A 224 5.11 5.78 -0.37
CA MET A 224 4.25 6.73 -1.08
C MET A 224 3.34 7.51 -0.14
N ILE A 225 2.75 6.85 0.86
CA ILE A 225 1.87 7.47 1.86
C ILE A 225 2.66 8.42 2.75
N PHE A 226 3.76 7.97 3.34
CA PHE A 226 4.43 8.72 4.42
C PHE A 226 5.62 9.57 3.97
N SER A 227 6.27 9.21 2.86
CA SER A 227 7.44 9.96 2.36
C SER A 227 7.12 10.84 1.16
N LEU A 228 6.09 10.50 0.37
CA LEU A 228 5.63 11.31 -0.76
C LEU A 228 4.28 11.98 -0.53
N ALA A 229 3.58 11.64 0.58
CA ALA A 229 2.25 12.15 0.88
C ALA A 229 1.26 11.98 -0.29
N ARG A 230 1.37 10.88 -1.04
CA ARG A 230 0.44 10.58 -2.14
C ARG A 230 -0.97 10.38 -1.56
N PRO A 231 -2.01 11.06 -2.11
CA PRO A 231 -3.35 11.02 -1.52
C PRO A 231 -4.10 9.72 -1.79
N ASP A 232 -3.86 9.07 -2.95
CA ASP A 232 -4.69 7.98 -3.46
C ASP A 232 -4.03 6.59 -3.41
N VAL A 233 -3.29 6.28 -2.34
CA VAL A 233 -2.65 4.96 -2.16
C VAL A 233 -3.43 4.10 -1.17
N LEU A 234 -3.83 2.91 -1.62
CA LEU A 234 -4.47 1.88 -0.80
C LEU A 234 -3.48 0.73 -0.53
N PRO A 235 -3.00 0.55 0.71
CA PRO A 235 -2.10 -0.55 1.06
C PRO A 235 -2.90 -1.86 1.23
N SER A 236 -3.44 -2.41 0.16
CA SER A 236 -4.35 -3.56 0.17
C SER A 236 -3.76 -4.86 0.74
N ALA A 237 -2.44 -4.97 0.81
CA ALA A 237 -1.74 -6.10 1.44
C ALA A 237 -1.45 -5.87 2.94
N ASP A 238 -1.69 -4.68 3.48
CA ASP A 238 -1.46 -4.36 4.89
C ASP A 238 -2.54 -4.99 5.77
N LEU A 239 -2.12 -5.87 6.69
CA LEU A 239 -3.05 -6.57 7.57
C LEU A 239 -3.79 -5.63 8.51
N GLY A 240 -3.15 -4.55 8.97
CA GLY A 240 -3.77 -3.57 9.85
C GLY A 240 -4.91 -2.83 9.15
N VAL A 241 -4.67 -2.34 7.93
CA VAL A 241 -5.70 -1.69 7.11
C VAL A 241 -6.83 -2.65 6.78
N ARG A 242 -6.52 -3.90 6.38
CA ARG A 242 -7.54 -4.91 6.10
C ARG A 242 -8.41 -5.24 7.32
N LYS A 243 -7.81 -5.35 8.51
CA LYS A 243 -8.56 -5.52 9.77
C LYS A 243 -9.40 -4.29 10.10
N GLY A 244 -8.87 -3.09 9.90
CA GLY A 244 -9.67 -1.87 10.06
C GLY A 244 -10.89 -1.84 9.13
N VAL A 245 -10.72 -2.25 7.86
CA VAL A 245 -11.84 -2.37 6.91
C VAL A 245 -12.84 -3.45 7.32
N GLN A 246 -12.36 -4.60 7.85
CA GLN A 246 -13.23 -5.62 8.43
C GLN A 246 -14.10 -5.04 9.54
N MET A 247 -13.47 -4.33 10.49
CA MET A 247 -14.14 -3.68 11.62
C MET A 247 -15.15 -2.62 11.13
N LEU A 248 -14.69 -1.70 10.26
CA LEU A 248 -15.48 -0.61 9.72
C LEU A 248 -16.80 -1.06 9.10
N TYR A 249 -16.77 -2.15 8.34
CA TYR A 249 -17.94 -2.66 7.62
C TYR A 249 -18.58 -3.89 8.28
N GLY A 250 -18.13 -4.28 9.48
CA GLY A 250 -18.68 -5.44 10.21
C GLY A 250 -18.56 -6.76 9.44
N LEU A 251 -17.48 -6.96 8.67
CA LEU A 251 -17.29 -8.17 7.87
C LEU A 251 -16.92 -9.36 8.75
N GLU A 252 -17.48 -10.54 8.45
CA GLU A 252 -17.18 -11.77 9.18
C GLU A 252 -15.68 -12.13 9.11
N ASP A 253 -15.11 -12.03 7.89
CA ASP A 253 -13.71 -12.34 7.61
C ASP A 253 -12.88 -11.11 7.25
N VAL A 254 -11.57 -11.18 7.50
CA VAL A 254 -10.62 -10.16 7.03
C VAL A 254 -10.61 -10.16 5.48
N PRO A 255 -11.04 -9.07 4.81
CA PRO A 255 -11.18 -9.04 3.36
C PRO A 255 -9.84 -9.32 2.67
N ARG A 256 -9.82 -10.10 1.60
CA ARG A 256 -8.61 -10.41 0.81
C ARG A 256 -8.10 -9.15 0.11
N PRO A 257 -6.79 -9.06 -0.25
CA PRO A 257 -6.26 -7.89 -0.95
C PRO A 257 -7.04 -7.55 -2.24
N SER A 258 -7.54 -8.55 -2.97
CA SER A 258 -8.35 -8.39 -4.18
C SER A 258 -9.73 -7.77 -3.95
N GLN A 259 -10.24 -7.77 -2.71
CA GLN A 259 -11.53 -7.18 -2.35
C GLN A 259 -11.39 -5.72 -1.91
N MET A 260 -10.18 -5.32 -1.51
CA MET A 260 -9.92 -4.01 -0.90
C MET A 260 -10.25 -2.85 -1.84
N ASP A 261 -9.91 -2.95 -3.13
CA ASP A 261 -10.18 -1.89 -4.10
C ASP A 261 -11.68 -1.59 -4.19
N LYS A 262 -12.53 -2.64 -4.27
CA LYS A 262 -13.99 -2.46 -4.32
C LYS A 262 -14.55 -1.87 -3.02
N LEU A 263 -14.08 -2.37 -1.87
CA LEU A 263 -14.54 -1.90 -0.55
C LEU A 263 -14.15 -0.44 -0.26
N CYS A 264 -13.05 0.02 -0.84
CA CYS A 264 -12.47 1.34 -0.56
C CYS A 264 -12.62 2.31 -1.75
N GLU A 265 -13.40 1.97 -2.79
CA GLU A 265 -13.51 2.78 -4.00
C GLU A 265 -14.08 4.18 -3.69
N ARG A 266 -15.06 4.25 -2.79
CA ARG A 266 -15.67 5.50 -2.32
C ARG A 266 -14.69 6.44 -1.62
N TRP A 267 -13.51 5.96 -1.21
CA TRP A 267 -12.49 6.79 -0.56
C TRP A 267 -11.64 7.56 -1.57
N ARG A 268 -11.74 7.28 -2.87
CA ARG A 268 -10.96 7.97 -3.89
C ARG A 268 -11.40 9.43 -4.03
N PRO A 269 -10.46 10.39 -4.10
CA PRO A 269 -9.03 10.20 -4.37
C PRO A 269 -8.13 10.21 -3.12
N TYR A 270 -8.67 9.93 -1.93
CA TYR A 270 -8.00 10.08 -0.64
C TYR A 270 -7.85 8.76 0.15
N ARG A 271 -7.64 7.65 -0.55
CA ARG A 271 -7.48 6.32 0.05
C ARG A 271 -6.38 6.24 1.11
N SER A 272 -5.34 7.07 1.02
CA SER A 272 -4.27 7.12 2.03
C SER A 272 -4.73 7.68 3.38
N VAL A 273 -5.67 8.63 3.37
CA VAL A 273 -6.29 9.14 4.60
C VAL A 273 -7.26 8.11 5.18
N GLY A 274 -8.06 7.44 4.34
CA GLY A 274 -8.91 6.34 4.77
C GLY A 274 -8.11 5.21 5.43
N ALA A 275 -7.02 4.77 4.78
CA ALA A 275 -6.09 3.78 5.32
C ALA A 275 -5.48 4.21 6.67
N TRP A 276 -5.18 5.51 6.84
CA TRP A 276 -4.66 6.02 8.11
C TRP A 276 -5.66 5.84 9.26
N TYR A 277 -6.94 6.15 9.03
CA TYR A 277 -7.99 5.94 10.02
C TYR A 277 -8.22 4.45 10.30
N MET A 278 -7.96 3.55 9.36
CA MET A 278 -8.02 2.10 9.64
C MET A 278 -6.96 1.67 10.66
N TRP A 279 -5.75 2.24 10.60
CA TRP A 279 -4.75 1.99 11.65
C TRP A 279 -5.15 2.58 13.00
N ARG A 280 -5.83 3.73 13.02
CA ARG A 280 -6.37 4.29 14.27
C ARG A 280 -7.48 3.41 14.85
N LEU A 281 -8.39 2.95 14.00
CA LEU A 281 -9.52 2.12 14.39
C LEU A 281 -9.07 0.83 15.08
N ILE A 282 -8.05 0.14 14.55
CA ILE A 282 -7.53 -1.09 15.16
C ILE A 282 -6.75 -0.86 16.47
N GLU A 283 -6.19 0.33 16.67
CA GLU A 283 -5.49 0.71 17.91
C GLU A 283 -6.49 1.14 18.99
N SER A 284 -7.62 1.69 18.56
CA SER A 284 -8.68 2.15 19.42
C SER A 284 -9.49 0.97 19.98
N LYS A 285 -9.91 1.06 21.24
CA LYS A 285 -10.91 0.14 21.82
C LYS A 285 -12.34 0.58 21.50
N VAL A 286 -12.53 1.43 20.50
CA VAL A 286 -13.84 2.01 20.18
C VAL A 286 -14.77 0.89 19.69
N PRO A 287 -16.00 0.79 20.21
CA PRO A 287 -16.97 -0.19 19.75
C PRO A 287 -17.21 -0.05 18.25
N GLN A 288 -17.43 -1.19 17.58
CA GLN A 288 -17.71 -1.23 16.14
C GLN A 288 -18.82 -0.22 15.78
N PRO A 289 -18.65 0.61 14.74
CA PRO A 289 -19.78 1.36 14.20
C PRO A 289 -20.85 0.36 13.76
N ALA A 290 -22.12 0.70 13.96
CA ALA A 290 -23.23 -0.16 13.55
C ALA A 290 -23.08 -0.53 12.06
N PRO A 291 -23.39 -1.77 11.66
CA PRO A 291 -23.19 -2.22 10.28
C PRO A 291 -23.95 -1.31 9.32
N ALA A 292 -23.23 -0.60 8.47
CA ALA A 292 -23.82 0.09 7.34
C ALA A 292 -24.21 -0.95 6.28
N ILE A 293 -25.34 -0.72 5.62
CA ILE A 293 -25.96 -1.60 4.61
C ILE A 293 -24.92 -2.15 3.64
N ASP A 294 -25.00 -3.46 3.40
CA ASP A 294 -24.09 -4.26 2.58
C ASP A 294 -23.63 -3.50 1.31
N PRO A 295 -22.35 -3.11 1.21
CA PRO A 295 -21.80 -2.43 0.04
C PRO A 295 -21.87 -3.25 -1.26
N LEU A 296 -22.14 -4.56 -1.15
CA LEU A 296 -22.25 -5.49 -2.26
C LEU A 296 -23.70 -5.79 -2.68
N ALA A 297 -24.69 -5.37 -1.89
CA ALA A 297 -26.08 -5.48 -2.29
C ALA A 297 -26.38 -4.42 -3.36
N LEU A 298 -26.63 -4.88 -4.59
CA LEU A 298 -27.42 -4.08 -5.53
C LEU A 298 -28.75 -3.75 -4.83
N PRO A 299 -29.31 -2.53 -4.97
CA PRO A 299 -30.64 -2.27 -4.45
C PRO A 299 -31.58 -3.30 -5.09
N ALA A 300 -32.20 -4.14 -4.25
CA ALA A 300 -33.23 -5.05 -4.72
C ALA A 300 -34.27 -4.21 -5.48
N THR A 301 -34.57 -4.60 -6.72
CA THR A 301 -35.65 -3.96 -7.46
C THR A 301 -36.98 -4.20 -6.72
N ASP A 302 -37.94 -3.30 -6.86
CA ASP A 302 -39.24 -3.41 -6.18
C ASP A 302 -39.89 -4.80 -6.37
N ASP A 303 -39.69 -5.42 -7.54
CA ASP A 303 -40.13 -6.79 -7.84
C ASP A 303 -39.50 -7.86 -6.93
N GLN A 304 -38.21 -7.73 -6.61
CA GLN A 304 -37.50 -8.67 -5.72
C GLN A 304 -37.96 -8.53 -4.26
N ILE A 305 -38.28 -7.29 -3.84
CA ILE A 305 -38.82 -7.02 -2.51
C ILE A 305 -40.23 -7.63 -2.39
N MET A 306 -41.05 -7.47 -3.43
CA MET A 306 -42.42 -8.01 -3.45
C MET A 306 -42.43 -9.55 -3.46
N LEU A 307 -41.55 -10.18 -4.25
CA LEU A 307 -41.38 -11.65 -4.28
C LEU A 307 -40.90 -12.21 -2.95
N GLN A 308 -39.98 -11.53 -2.27
CA GLN A 308 -39.47 -11.96 -0.97
C GLN A 308 -40.53 -11.82 0.12
N GLN A 309 -41.33 -10.75 0.09
CA GLN A 309 -42.44 -10.56 1.01
C GLN A 309 -43.55 -11.60 0.79
N GLN A 310 -43.84 -11.95 -0.47
CA GLN A 310 -44.79 -13.00 -0.80
C GLN A 310 -44.31 -14.40 -0.34
N GLN A 311 -43.02 -14.70 -0.45
CA GLN A 311 -42.43 -15.94 0.08
C GLN A 311 -42.47 -16.01 1.61
N GLN A 312 -42.20 -14.91 2.31
CA GLN A 312 -42.32 -14.86 3.78
C GLN A 312 -43.77 -15.06 4.24
N GLN A 313 -44.73 -14.46 3.54
CA GLN A 313 -46.15 -14.66 3.83
C GLN A 313 -46.58 -16.12 3.64
N GLN A 314 -46.08 -16.78 2.58
CA GLN A 314 -46.34 -18.20 2.33
C GLN A 314 -45.71 -19.10 3.39
N GLN A 315 -44.49 -18.80 3.87
CA GLN A 315 -43.85 -19.54 4.96
C GLN A 315 -44.60 -19.36 6.30
N GLN A 316 -45.04 -18.13 6.62
CA GLN A 316 -45.82 -17.89 7.83
C GLN A 316 -47.17 -18.61 7.80
N ASN A 317 -47.86 -18.61 6.64
CA ASN A 317 -49.10 -19.38 6.46
C ASN A 317 -48.85 -20.89 6.55
N ALA A 318 -47.73 -21.39 6.00
CA ALA A 318 -47.37 -22.81 6.10
C ALA A 318 -47.05 -23.24 7.54
N ILE A 319 -46.44 -22.36 8.34
CA ILE A 319 -46.14 -22.60 9.76
C ILE A 319 -47.43 -22.60 10.60
N GLN A 320 -48.42 -21.76 10.27
CA GLN A 320 -49.71 -21.73 10.95
C GLN A 320 -50.65 -22.90 10.59
N MET A 321 -50.36 -23.63 9.50
CA MET A 321 -51.13 -24.81 9.06
C MET A 321 -50.65 -26.12 9.70
N ILE A 322 -49.61 -26.09 10.54
CA ILE A 322 -49.16 -27.24 11.33
C ILE A 322 -49.94 -27.24 12.65
N ASP A 323 -51.13 -27.84 12.62
CA ASP A 323 -52.05 -27.98 13.77
C ASP A 323 -51.46 -28.96 14.83
N PRO A 324 -51.61 -28.72 16.15
CA PRO A 324 -51.00 -29.51 17.20
C PRO A 324 -51.86 -30.76 17.53
N LEU A 325 -51.74 -31.81 16.72
CA LEU A 325 -52.33 -33.13 16.99
C LEU A 325 -51.29 -34.17 17.45
N GLN A 326 -50.52 -33.82 18.48
CA GLN A 326 -49.91 -34.80 19.38
C GLN A 326 -50.03 -34.37 20.84
N MET A 327 -51.28 -34.25 21.29
CA MET A 327 -51.64 -34.28 22.71
C MET A 327 -52.88 -35.16 22.85
N LEU A 328 -52.71 -36.45 23.16
CA LEU A 328 -53.62 -37.15 24.07
C LEU A 328 -52.87 -38.31 24.81
N PRO A 329 -53.16 -38.52 26.10
CA PRO A 329 -52.55 -39.52 26.98
C PRO A 329 -53.39 -40.82 27.03
N GLY A 330 -52.78 -41.96 27.34
CA GLY A 330 -53.50 -43.23 27.54
C GLY A 330 -52.65 -44.32 28.16
N MET A 331 -53.05 -44.75 29.35
CA MET A 331 -52.45 -45.78 30.20
C MET A 331 -52.48 -47.19 29.58
N GLY A 332 -51.50 -48.01 29.98
CA GLY A 332 -51.43 -49.46 29.81
C GLY A 332 -50.13 -50.01 30.41
#